data_AF-A0A349Z506-F1
#
_entry.id   AF-A0A349Z506-F1
#
_cell.length_a   1.000
_cell.length_b   1.000
_cell.length_c   1.000
_cell.angle_alpha   90.00
_cell.angle_beta   90.00
_cell.angle_gamma   90.00
#
_symmetry.space_group_name_H-M   'P 1'
#
loop_
_entity.id
_entity.type
_entity.pdbx_description
1 polymer ?
#
loop_
_entity_poly.entity_id
_entity_poly.type
_entity_poly.pdbx_seq_one_letter_code
_entity_poly.pdbx_strand_id
1 'polypeptide(L)' 'LGDHIKVTGANLEHGLLNIDLEREIPEEKKPRQIEIGSALLENKQ' A
#
# COMPACT_ATOMS: atom_id res chain seq x y z
N LEU A 1 -11.26 2.85 0.46
CA LEU A 1 -10.09 2.77 -0.44
C LEU A 1 -9.59 4.19 -0.64
N GLY A 2 -8.80 4.68 0.30
CA GLY A 2 -8.14 5.98 0.17
C GLY A 2 -6.67 5.70 0.00
N ASP A 3 -6.27 5.33 -1.22
CA ASP A 3 -4.84 5.32 -1.54
C ASP A 3 -4.38 6.78 -1.40
N HIS A 4 -3.44 7.02 -0.48
CA HIS A 4 -2.85 8.34 -0.34
C HIS A 4 -2.08 8.62 -1.65
N ILE A 5 -2.52 9.63 -2.39
CA ILE A 5 -1.84 10.08 -3.60
C ILE A 5 -1.04 11.33 -3.23
N LYS A 6 0.25 11.31 -3.56
CA LYS A 6 1.16 12.43 -3.34
C LYS A 6 1.39 13.16 -4.65
N VAL A 7 1.30 14.49 -4.61
CA VAL A 7 1.63 15.32 -5.77
C VAL A 7 3.15 15.46 -5.84
N THR A 8 3.75 15.07 -6.96
CA THR A 8 5.20 15.16 -7.18
C THR A 8 5.58 16.37 -8.04
N GLY A 9 4.65 16.84 -8.88
CA GLY A 9 4.87 17.97 -9.77
C GLY A 9 3.56 18.57 -10.27
N ALA A 10 3.63 19.84 -10.69
CA ALA A 10 2.54 20.52 -11.38
C ALA A 10 3.11 21.47 -12.42
N ASN A 11 2.60 21.41 -13.65
CA ASN A 11 3.01 22.26 -14.76
C ASN A 11 1.78 22.85 -15.46
N LEU A 12 1.81 24.15 -15.71
CA LEU A 12 0.77 24.90 -16.41
C LEU A 12 1.33 25.39 -17.76
N GLU A 13 0.91 24.75 -18.84
CA GLU A 13 1.32 25.11 -20.21
C GLU A 13 0.10 25.20 -21.12
N HIS A 14 0.08 26.19 -22.02
CA HIS A 14 -1.01 26.45 -22.97
C HIS A 14 -2.42 26.51 -22.33
N GLY A 15 -2.50 26.90 -21.05
CA GLY A 15 -3.76 26.96 -20.30
C GLY A 15 -4.26 25.61 -19.76
N LEU A 16 -3.45 24.55 -19.88
CA LEU A 16 -3.75 23.24 -19.33
C LEU A 16 -2.84 22.94 -18.14
N LEU A 17 -3.46 22.54 -17.03
CA LEU A 17 -2.75 22.16 -15.82
C LEU A 17 -2.51 20.65 -15.81
N ASN A 18 -1.25 20.25 -15.95
CA ASN A 18 -0.81 18.88 -15.80
C ASN A 18 -0.29 18.67 -14.37
N ILE A 19 -0.73 17.60 -13.71
CA ILE A 19 -0.30 17.26 -12.35
C ILE A 19 0.26 15.84 -12.34
N ASP A 20 1.48 15.71 -11.86
CA ASP A 20 2.14 14.43 -11.64
C ASP A 20 1.78 13.90 -10.26
N LEU A 21 1.22 12.69 -10.25
CA LEU A 21 0.68 12.03 -9.08
C LEU A 21 1.40 10.70 -8.87
N GLU A 22 1.94 10.49 -7.66
CA GLU A 22 2.51 9.22 -7.24
C GLU A 22 1.59 8.55 -6.21
N ARG A 23 1.33 7.26 -6.41
CA ARG A 23 0.51 6.46 -5.49
C ARG A 23 1.41 5.85 -4.43
N GLU A 24 1.17 6.22 -3.17
CA GLU A 24 1.85 5.58 -2.04
C GLU A 24 1.08 4.30 -1.63
N ILE A 25 1.73 3.14 -1.72
CA ILE A 25 1.19 1.90 -1.15
C ILE A 25 1.77 1.73 0.25
N PRO A 26 0.95 1.80 1.32
CA PRO A 26 1.44 1.64 2.67
C PRO A 26 2.03 0.23 2.87
N GLU A 27 3.25 0.21 3.42
CA GLU A 27 4.03 -1.00 3.75
C GLU A 27 3.30 -1.96 4.71
N GLU A 28 2.31 -1.48 5.45
CA GLU A 28 1.46 -2.26 6.37
C GLU A 28 0.57 -3.30 5.68
N LYS A 29 0.46 -3.24 4.34
CA LYS A 29 -0.19 -4.28 3.54
C LYS A 29 0.71 -5.47 3.23
N LYS A 30 1.98 -5.46 3.69
CA LYS A 30 2.84 -6.63 3.55
C LYS A 30 2.23 -7.80 4.34
N PRO A 31 1.93 -8.94 3.68
CA PRO A 31 1.45 -10.12 4.38
C PRO A 31 2.52 -10.55 5.39
N ARG A 32 2.15 -10.62 6.67
CA ARG A 32 3.03 -11.15 7.71
C ARG A 32 3.16 -12.66 7.51
N GLN A 33 4.38 -13.16 7.38
CA GLN A 33 4.64 -14.59 7.32
C GLN A 33 4.39 -15.17 8.73
N ILE A 34 3.42 -16.07 8.84
CA ILE A 34 3.20 -16.86 10.06
C ILE A 34 3.99 -18.17 9.92
N GLU A 35 4.90 -18.44 10.85
CA GLU A 35 5.52 -19.76 10.95
C GLU A 35 4.52 -20.72 11.59
N ILE A 36 4.09 -21.74 10.84
CA ILE A 36 3.28 -22.83 11.40
C ILE A 36 4.21 -23.77 12.15
N GLY A 37 4.51 -23.42 13.41
CA GLY A 37 5.08 -24.37 14.36
C GLY A 37 3.99 -25.31 14.88
N SER A 38 4.34 -26.57 15.14
CA SER A 38 3.46 -27.66 15.65
C SER A 38 2.65 -27.34 16.93
N ALA A 39 2.76 -26.15 17.50
CA ALA A 39 2.06 -25.74 18.71
C ALA A 39 0.55 -25.55 18.55
N LEU A 40 0.01 -25.44 17.32
CA LEU A 40 -1.42 -25.18 17.09
C LEU A 40 -2.27 -26.43 16.78
N LEU A 41 -1.67 -27.63 16.77
CA LEU A 41 -2.38 -28.88 16.51
C LEU A 41 -2.46 -29.77 17.76
N GLU A 42 -2.91 -29.23 18.89
CA GLU A 42 -3.39 -30.08 19.99
C GLU A 42 -4.91 -30.25 19.85
N ASN A 43 -5.32 -31.18 18.98
CA ASN A 43 -6.66 -31.76 19.05
C ASN A 43 -6.68 -32.70 20.27
N LYS A 44 -7.05 -32.17 21.44
CA LYS A 44 -7.38 -33.00 22.60
C LYS A 44 -8.59 -33.86 22.24
N GLN A 45 -8.31 -35.16 22.09
CA GLN A 45 -9.32 -36.23 22.08
C GLN A 45 -10.01 -36.36 23.43
#